data_AF-A0A1I3J984-F1
#
_entry.id   AF-A0A1I3J984-F1
#
_cell.length_a   1.000
_cell.length_b   1.000
_cell.length_c   1.000
_cell.angle_alpha   90.00
_cell.angle_beta   90.00
_cell.angle_gamma   90.00
#
_symmetry.space_group_name_H-M   'P 1'
#
loop_
_entity.id
_entity.type
_entity.pdbx_description
1 polymer ?
#
loop_
_entity_poly.entity_id
_entity_poly.type
_entity_poly.pdbx_seq_one_letter_code
_entity_poly.pdbx_strand_id
1 'polypeptide(L)'
;MTSRSVKVNCMAWFKSKSKPLPGTRRYVDMWAFMGAHPTNLDLFQRLKSGDDQQFGVNMDVCGTVSQLDDASGKWTQSHLIGIRTDAWNPKPQQQQKKLEAIQLERQETLRRLIKQSGSLSSAQTAKLHKQMLFDPVMKLRPGDLETRRLVLKLFRENSERIRWVGSIEEIVTTELARSTGAGKPLLSLTASLEGHKYLAEMQENQLRYRIPSIYTFCYFHEKRARMWYVTIRRKWISIGADFIVEAEGRKIGDIDGALFGFGYNAHVAVYDPDLSKDTQFLDLLTMFTASVSYHGAVRRAIRNRLRGSRTGIAGDQIIEDEEFRLLKNPRAA
;
A
#
# COMPACT_ATOMS: atom_id res chain seq x y z
N MET A 1 31.77 -4.01 -29.44
CA MET A 1 30.66 -4.68 -28.73
C MET A 1 29.54 -3.67 -28.59
N THR A 2 28.51 -3.81 -29.43
CA THR A 2 27.45 -2.84 -29.65
C THR A 2 26.29 -3.06 -28.66
N SER A 3 26.00 -2.03 -27.86
CA SER A 3 24.85 -1.94 -26.97
C SER A 3 23.55 -2.03 -27.77
N ARG A 4 22.72 -3.05 -27.50
CA ARG A 4 21.35 -3.17 -28.03
C ARG A 4 20.41 -2.45 -27.06
N SER A 5 19.91 -1.28 -27.46
CA SER A 5 18.78 -0.64 -26.81
C SER A 5 17.54 -1.53 -26.97
N VAL A 6 16.99 -2.05 -25.87
CA VAL A 6 15.71 -2.74 -25.88
C VAL A 6 14.62 -1.67 -26.01
N LYS A 7 14.07 -1.52 -27.22
CA LYS A 7 12.84 -0.76 -27.45
C LYS A 7 11.69 -1.54 -26.83
N VAL A 8 11.12 -1.03 -25.75
CA VAL A 8 9.83 -1.51 -25.25
C VAL A 8 8.76 -1.05 -26.24
N ASN A 9 8.28 -1.97 -27.06
CA ASN A 9 7.15 -1.75 -27.95
C ASN A 9 5.87 -1.74 -27.12
N CYS A 10 5.42 -0.56 -26.67
CA CYS A 10 4.05 -0.37 -26.20
C CYS A 10 3.10 -0.55 -27.40
N MET A 11 2.62 -1.78 -27.61
CA MET A 11 1.70 -2.13 -28.67
C MET A 11 0.30 -1.56 -28.38
N ALA A 12 -0.33 -1.04 -29.43
CA ALA A 12 -1.56 -0.26 -29.45
C ALA A 12 -2.76 -0.93 -28.79
N TRP A 13 -3.54 -0.18 -27.99
CA TRP A 13 -4.94 -0.53 -27.67
C TRP A 13 -5.83 0.72 -27.43
N PHE A 14 -7.14 0.47 -27.55
CA PHE A 14 -8.27 1.36 -27.87
C PHE A 14 -8.18 2.85 -27.51
N LYS A 15 -8.20 3.70 -28.56
CA LYS A 15 -8.49 5.14 -28.45
C LYS A 15 -9.89 5.37 -27.88
N SER A 16 -9.96 5.92 -26.67
CA SER A 16 -11.11 6.72 -26.25
C SER A 16 -11.40 7.79 -27.31
N LYS A 17 -12.67 7.91 -27.74
CA LYS A 17 -13.10 8.83 -28.80
C LYS A 17 -13.06 10.33 -28.43
N SER A 18 -12.70 10.68 -27.20
CA SER A 18 -12.55 12.08 -26.78
C SER A 18 -11.14 12.60 -27.08
N LYS A 19 -11.02 13.80 -27.65
CA LYS A 19 -9.71 14.49 -27.73
C LYS A 19 -9.06 14.50 -26.34
N PRO A 20 -7.77 14.14 -26.23
CA PRO A 20 -7.10 14.14 -24.94
C PRO A 20 -7.13 15.56 -24.37
N LEU A 21 -7.66 15.72 -23.16
CA LEU A 21 -7.58 17.00 -22.46
C LEU A 21 -6.10 17.29 -22.15
N PRO A 22 -5.67 18.56 -22.23
CA PRO A 22 -4.32 18.96 -21.84
C PRO A 22 -4.08 18.60 -20.37
N GLY A 23 -2.90 18.09 -20.06
CA GLY A 23 -2.57 17.62 -18.71
C GLY A 23 -1.48 16.57 -18.70
N THR A 24 -0.91 16.32 -17.51
CA THR A 24 0.20 15.37 -17.35
C THR A 24 -0.32 13.94 -17.32
N ARG A 25 0.43 13.04 -17.97
CA ARG A 25 0.10 11.62 -18.06
C ARG A 25 1.25 10.75 -17.58
N ARG A 26 0.89 9.73 -16.80
CA ARG A 26 1.78 8.67 -16.35
C ARG A 26 1.22 7.32 -16.75
N TYR A 27 2.11 6.36 -16.95
CA TYR A 27 1.78 4.96 -17.18
C TYR A 27 2.44 4.17 -16.06
N VAL A 28 1.60 3.47 -15.29
CA VAL A 28 2.00 2.61 -14.18
C VAL A 28 1.97 1.17 -14.69
N ASP A 29 3.12 0.50 -14.61
CA ASP A 29 3.30 -0.89 -15.04
C ASP A 29 3.61 -1.74 -13.80
N MET A 30 2.63 -2.49 -13.28
CA MET A 30 2.79 -3.33 -12.10
C MET A 30 2.96 -4.79 -12.49
N TRP A 31 3.95 -5.44 -11.90
CA TRP A 31 4.30 -6.82 -12.22
C TRP A 31 3.68 -7.82 -11.25
N ALA A 32 3.31 -8.96 -11.81
CA ALA A 32 2.71 -10.08 -11.11
C ALA A 32 3.63 -10.82 -10.14
N PHE A 33 4.87 -11.02 -10.57
CA PHE A 33 5.84 -11.87 -9.91
C PHE A 33 7.04 -11.02 -9.52
N MET A 34 7.21 -10.84 -8.21
CA MET A 34 8.39 -10.21 -7.63
C MET A 34 9.63 -11.01 -8.03
N GLY A 35 10.69 -10.35 -8.50
CA GLY A 35 11.96 -10.99 -8.87
C GLY A 35 12.07 -11.58 -10.28
N ALA A 36 11.02 -11.59 -11.11
CA ALA A 36 11.05 -12.22 -12.44
C ALA A 36 11.47 -11.28 -13.60
N HIS A 37 11.67 -9.98 -13.34
CA HIS A 37 12.05 -9.04 -14.39
C HIS A 37 13.59 -8.91 -14.48
N PRO A 38 14.22 -9.10 -15.66
CA PRO A 38 15.67 -9.09 -15.81
C PRO A 38 16.33 -7.74 -15.45
N THR A 39 15.57 -6.64 -15.45
CA THR A 39 16.02 -5.32 -14.98
C THR A 39 16.19 -5.25 -13.46
N ASN A 40 15.64 -6.20 -12.68
CA ASN A 40 15.72 -6.17 -11.22
C ASN A 40 17.15 -6.23 -10.71
N LEU A 41 18.07 -7.01 -11.31
CA LEU A 41 19.44 -7.15 -10.79
C LEU A 41 20.23 -5.83 -10.85
N ASP A 42 20.18 -5.12 -11.97
CA ASP A 42 20.86 -3.83 -12.15
C ASP A 42 20.17 -2.71 -11.34
N LEU A 43 18.83 -2.72 -11.29
CA LEU A 43 18.05 -1.80 -10.46
C LEU A 43 18.31 -2.00 -8.96
N PHE A 44 18.38 -3.25 -8.49
CA PHE A 44 18.71 -3.58 -7.10
C PHE A 44 20.12 -3.16 -6.73
N GLN A 45 21.10 -3.27 -7.66
CA GLN A 45 22.45 -2.78 -7.42
C GLN A 45 22.47 -1.25 -7.30
N ARG A 46 21.76 -0.53 -8.18
CA ARG A 46 21.63 0.94 -8.13
C ARG A 46 20.87 1.44 -6.90
N LEU A 47 19.87 0.69 -6.43
CA LEU A 47 19.10 1.00 -5.22
C LEU A 47 19.91 0.73 -3.93
N LYS A 48 20.78 -0.27 -3.93
CA LYS A 48 21.69 -0.55 -2.81
C LYS A 48 22.87 0.40 -2.72
N SER A 49 23.28 1.02 -3.84
CA SER A 49 24.39 1.98 -3.90
C SER A 49 23.95 3.44 -3.76
N GLY A 50 22.65 3.73 -3.86
CA GLY A 50 22.11 5.05 -3.55
C GLY A 50 22.18 5.34 -2.05
N ASP A 51 22.50 6.58 -1.67
CA ASP A 51 22.55 7.08 -0.28
C ASP A 51 21.20 7.01 0.48
N ASP A 52 20.18 6.33 -0.08
CA ASP A 52 18.81 6.38 0.38
C ASP A 52 18.47 5.19 1.29
N GLN A 53 18.51 5.42 2.60
CA GLN A 53 18.14 4.45 3.64
C GLN A 53 16.68 3.98 3.55
N GLN A 54 15.84 4.61 2.71
CA GLN A 54 14.45 4.24 2.54
C GLN A 54 14.25 2.96 1.70
N PHE A 55 15.23 2.53 0.90
CA PHE A 55 15.21 1.23 0.22
C PHE A 55 15.95 0.18 1.05
N GLY A 56 15.22 -0.48 1.96
CA GLY A 56 15.79 -1.45 2.90
C GLY A 56 16.00 -2.86 2.33
N VAL A 57 16.66 -3.71 3.11
CA VAL A 57 16.97 -5.12 2.78
C VAL A 57 15.72 -5.97 2.49
N ASN A 58 14.58 -5.57 3.03
CA ASN A 58 13.31 -6.29 2.88
C ASN A 58 12.41 -5.71 1.77
N MET A 59 12.95 -4.93 0.84
CA MET A 59 12.20 -4.38 -0.30
C MET A 59 12.44 -5.17 -1.59
N ASP A 60 11.42 -5.25 -2.44
CA ASP A 60 11.53 -5.75 -3.81
C ASP A 60 10.91 -4.74 -4.79
N VAL A 61 11.33 -4.76 -6.06
CA VAL A 61 10.76 -3.92 -7.10
C VAL A 61 9.58 -4.64 -7.73
N CYS A 62 8.44 -3.97 -7.78
CA CYS A 62 7.16 -4.53 -8.21
C CYS A 62 6.49 -3.77 -9.36
N GLY A 63 7.11 -2.69 -9.84
CA GLY A 63 6.62 -1.96 -10.99
C GLY A 63 7.47 -0.76 -11.38
N THR A 64 7.13 -0.17 -12.51
CA THR A 64 7.76 1.05 -13.05
C THR A 64 6.71 2.08 -13.39
N VAL A 65 7.13 3.34 -13.49
CA VAL A 65 6.28 4.45 -13.93
C VAL A 65 6.97 5.21 -15.05
N SER A 66 6.28 5.34 -16.17
CA SER A 66 6.70 6.19 -17.28
C SER A 66 5.86 7.45 -17.33
N GLN A 67 6.47 8.59 -17.66
CA GLN A 67 5.78 9.85 -17.90
C GLN A 67 5.84 10.20 -19.38
N LEU A 68 4.73 10.71 -19.92
CA LEU A 68 4.69 11.22 -21.29
C LEU A 68 5.32 12.61 -21.32
N ASP A 69 6.29 12.80 -22.20
CA ASP A 69 6.78 14.13 -22.56
C ASP A 69 5.87 14.73 -23.63
N ASP A 70 5.18 15.83 -23.31
CA ASP A 70 4.25 16.50 -24.21
C ASP A 70 4.95 17.08 -25.45
N ALA A 71 6.23 17.43 -25.35
CA ALA A 71 6.98 18.02 -26.46
C ALA A 71 7.42 16.97 -27.49
N SER A 72 8.01 15.86 -27.03
CA SER A 72 8.48 14.80 -27.93
C SER A 72 7.46 13.70 -28.22
N GLY A 73 6.38 13.62 -27.44
CA GLY A 73 5.39 12.55 -27.49
C GLY A 73 5.94 11.19 -27.04
N LYS A 74 7.14 11.15 -26.44
CA LYS A 74 7.79 9.91 -26.00
C LYS A 74 7.49 9.62 -24.53
N TRP A 75 7.28 8.35 -24.23
CA TRP A 75 7.23 7.86 -22.86
C TRP A 75 8.65 7.65 -22.33
N THR A 76 8.92 8.18 -21.16
CA THR A 76 10.21 8.03 -20.48
C THR A 76 9.99 7.47 -19.09
N GLN A 77 10.73 6.42 -18.73
CA GLN A 77 10.71 5.90 -17.37
C GLN A 77 11.19 6.99 -16.42
N SER A 78 10.43 7.19 -15.34
CA SER A 78 10.61 8.30 -14.41
C SER A 78 10.67 7.84 -12.96
N HIS A 79 10.00 6.73 -12.63
CA HIS A 79 9.98 6.19 -11.27
C HIS A 79 9.97 4.66 -11.24
N LEU A 80 10.32 4.13 -10.09
CA LEU A 80 10.28 2.73 -9.70
C LEU A 80 9.34 2.57 -8.50
N ILE A 81 8.67 1.43 -8.42
CA ILE A 81 7.75 1.10 -7.33
C ILE A 81 8.32 -0.09 -6.57
N GLY A 82 8.64 0.14 -5.30
CA GLY A 82 9.09 -0.89 -4.37
C GLY A 82 7.97 -1.35 -3.44
N ILE A 83 8.01 -2.61 -3.03
CA ILE A 83 7.11 -3.21 -2.05
C ILE A 83 7.90 -3.82 -0.88
N ARG A 84 7.42 -3.60 0.35
CA ARG A 84 8.03 -4.18 1.55
C ARG A 84 7.63 -5.65 1.69
N THR A 85 8.55 -6.57 1.43
CA THR A 85 8.30 -8.02 1.37
C THR A 85 8.14 -8.67 2.74
N ASP A 86 8.79 -8.16 3.78
CA ASP A 86 8.68 -8.66 5.16
C ASP A 86 7.32 -8.34 5.82
N ALA A 87 6.65 -7.29 5.38
CA ALA A 87 5.24 -7.01 5.68
C ALA A 87 4.36 -7.81 4.72
N TRP A 88 4.50 -7.57 3.41
CA TRP A 88 3.56 -8.06 2.41
C TRP A 88 3.52 -9.57 2.24
N ASN A 89 4.67 -10.25 2.27
CA ASN A 89 4.77 -11.70 2.09
C ASN A 89 6.03 -12.25 2.78
N PRO A 90 6.08 -12.23 4.13
CA PRO A 90 7.26 -12.66 4.86
C PRO A 90 7.63 -14.11 4.56
N LYS A 91 8.93 -14.40 4.64
CA LYS A 91 9.43 -15.76 4.48
C LYS A 91 8.86 -16.65 5.61
N PRO A 92 8.67 -17.97 5.39
CA PRO A 92 8.15 -18.87 6.43
C PRO A 92 8.91 -18.81 7.76
N GLN A 93 10.24 -18.65 7.70
CA GLN A 93 11.09 -18.49 8.89
C GLN A 93 10.78 -17.20 9.67
N GLN A 94 10.46 -16.10 8.97
CA GLN A 94 10.08 -14.84 9.61
C GLN A 94 8.69 -14.94 10.25
N GLN A 95 7.75 -15.63 9.59
CA GLN A 95 6.42 -15.91 10.15
C GLN A 95 6.52 -16.75 11.42
N GLN A 96 7.35 -17.79 11.42
CA GLN A 96 7.60 -18.63 12.60
C GLN A 96 8.15 -17.81 13.78
N LYS A 97 9.16 -16.96 13.54
CA LYS A 97 9.71 -16.08 14.59
C LYS A 97 8.67 -15.09 15.14
N LYS A 98 7.83 -14.51 14.27
CA LYS A 98 6.74 -13.62 14.69
C LYS A 98 5.71 -14.38 15.54
N LEU A 99 5.35 -15.60 15.15
CA LEU A 99 4.44 -16.46 15.92
C LEU A 99 4.98 -16.76 17.32
N GLU A 100 6.25 -17.15 17.41
CA GLU A 100 6.91 -17.45 18.68
C GLU A 100 6.90 -16.24 19.62
N ALA A 101 7.18 -15.04 19.09
CA ALA A 101 7.13 -13.81 19.88
C ALA A 101 5.72 -13.53 20.44
N ILE A 102 4.67 -13.73 19.63
CA ILE A 102 3.27 -13.52 20.03
C ILE A 102 2.85 -14.54 21.09
N GLN A 103 3.19 -15.80 20.89
CA GLN A 103 2.87 -16.87 21.84
C GLN A 103 3.59 -16.65 23.18
N LEU A 104 4.84 -16.17 23.14
CA LEU A 104 5.60 -15.80 24.33
C LEU A 104 4.96 -14.62 25.07
N GLU A 105 4.63 -13.53 24.38
CA GLU A 105 3.95 -12.37 24.98
C GLU A 105 2.58 -12.75 25.58
N ARG A 106 1.83 -13.62 24.89
CA ARG A 106 0.56 -14.13 25.39
C ARG A 106 0.75 -14.97 26.65
N GLN A 107 1.75 -15.85 26.65
CA GLN A 107 2.10 -16.65 27.82
C GLN A 107 2.48 -15.76 29.01
N GLU A 108 3.25 -14.69 28.79
CA GLU A 108 3.57 -13.71 29.83
C GLU A 108 2.33 -12.99 30.35
N THR A 109 1.41 -12.60 29.46
CA THR A 109 0.15 -11.96 29.84
C THR A 109 -0.70 -12.89 30.71
N LEU A 110 -0.89 -14.14 30.29
CA LEU A 110 -1.62 -15.15 31.06
C LEU A 110 -0.93 -15.41 32.41
N ARG A 111 0.40 -15.45 32.44
CA ARG A 111 1.17 -15.54 33.69
C ARG A 111 0.89 -14.34 34.61
N ARG A 112 0.94 -13.11 34.09
CA ARG A 112 0.72 -11.88 34.87
C ARG A 112 -0.70 -11.80 35.43
N LEU A 113 -1.70 -12.35 34.73
CA LEU A 113 -3.08 -12.49 35.23
C LEU A 113 -3.19 -13.46 36.41
N ILE A 114 -2.30 -14.45 36.52
CA ILE A 114 -2.27 -15.39 37.65
C ILE A 114 -1.44 -14.80 38.80
N LYS A 115 -0.28 -14.22 38.49
CA LYS A 115 0.62 -13.61 39.46
C LYS A 115 1.43 -12.50 38.80
N GLN A 116 1.34 -11.28 39.34
CA GLN A 116 2.02 -10.11 38.78
C GLN A 116 3.56 -10.19 38.86
N SER A 117 4.11 -10.79 39.92
CA SER A 117 5.57 -10.88 40.13
C SER A 117 6.01 -12.18 40.81
N GLY A 118 7.28 -12.55 40.67
CA GLY A 118 7.88 -13.75 41.27
C GLY A 118 7.56 -15.08 40.56
N SER A 119 8.06 -16.18 41.11
CA SER A 119 7.82 -17.54 40.58
C SER A 119 6.39 -18.01 40.84
N LEU A 120 5.85 -18.82 39.93
CA LEU A 120 4.55 -19.47 40.11
C LEU A 120 4.69 -20.69 41.02
N SER A 121 3.73 -20.90 41.92
CA SER A 121 3.61 -22.16 42.65
C SER A 121 3.18 -23.30 41.72
N SER A 122 3.36 -24.56 42.13
CA SER A 122 2.97 -25.72 41.31
C SER A 122 1.51 -25.69 40.87
N ALA A 123 0.59 -25.27 41.76
CA ALA A 123 -0.83 -25.11 41.43
C ALA A 123 -1.08 -23.97 40.42
N GLN A 124 -0.34 -22.86 40.54
CA GLN A 124 -0.42 -21.73 39.60
C GLN A 124 0.14 -22.11 38.22
N THR A 125 1.22 -22.88 38.17
CA THR A 125 1.79 -23.42 36.92
C THR A 125 0.82 -24.36 36.22
N ALA A 126 0.16 -25.25 36.98
CA ALA A 126 -0.88 -26.12 36.42
C ALA A 126 -2.07 -25.32 35.86
N LYS A 127 -2.48 -24.24 36.55
CA LYS A 127 -3.51 -23.31 36.06
C LYS A 127 -3.09 -22.60 34.77
N LEU A 128 -1.84 -22.11 34.70
CA LEU A 128 -1.29 -21.48 33.50
C LEU A 128 -1.29 -22.47 32.32
N HIS A 129 -0.78 -23.68 32.52
CA HIS A 129 -0.74 -24.72 31.50
C HIS A 129 -2.14 -25.05 30.97
N LYS A 130 -3.13 -25.19 31.88
CA LYS A 130 -4.53 -25.40 31.49
C LYS A 130 -5.07 -24.24 30.66
N GLN A 131 -4.78 -22.99 31.02
CA GLN A 131 -5.19 -21.82 30.22
C GLN A 131 -4.53 -21.83 28.83
N MET A 132 -3.24 -22.11 28.74
CA MET A 132 -2.51 -22.18 27.48
C MET A 132 -3.08 -23.24 26.52
N LEU A 133 -3.50 -24.41 27.01
CA LEU A 133 -4.09 -25.47 26.19
C LEU A 133 -5.38 -25.06 25.48
N PHE A 134 -6.17 -24.17 26.09
CA PHE A 134 -7.43 -23.70 25.53
C PHE A 134 -7.34 -22.32 24.89
N ASP A 135 -6.22 -21.61 25.07
CA ASP A 135 -6.03 -20.29 24.51
C ASP A 135 -5.89 -20.36 22.98
N PRO A 136 -6.67 -19.55 22.22
CA PRO A 136 -6.66 -19.61 20.77
C PRO A 136 -5.34 -19.10 20.15
N VAL A 137 -4.64 -18.17 20.81
CA VAL A 137 -3.36 -17.63 20.33
C VAL A 137 -2.27 -18.70 20.37
N MET A 138 -2.31 -19.55 21.40
CA MET A 138 -1.38 -20.68 21.53
C MET A 138 -1.59 -21.76 20.47
N LYS A 139 -2.74 -21.76 19.78
CA LYS A 139 -3.07 -22.71 18.71
C LYS A 139 -2.80 -22.17 17.31
N LEU A 140 -2.36 -20.91 17.19
CA LEU A 140 -2.00 -20.31 15.91
C LEU A 140 -0.82 -21.03 15.28
N ARG A 141 -0.84 -21.10 13.94
CA ARG A 141 0.24 -21.60 13.09
C ARG A 141 0.82 -20.44 12.28
N PRO A 142 2.03 -20.57 11.71
CA PRO A 142 2.65 -19.47 10.96
C PRO A 142 1.80 -18.97 9.80
N GLY A 143 1.06 -19.87 9.14
CA GLY A 143 0.15 -19.52 8.05
C GLY A 143 -1.14 -18.84 8.49
N ASP A 144 -1.46 -18.85 9.79
CA ASP A 144 -2.61 -18.14 10.34
C ASP A 144 -2.29 -16.63 10.58
N LEU A 145 -1.00 -16.25 10.59
CA LEU A 145 -0.58 -14.85 10.70
C LEU A 145 -0.72 -14.09 9.37
N GLU A 146 -1.76 -13.26 9.26
CA GLU A 146 -1.95 -12.37 8.09
C GLU A 146 -1.20 -11.03 8.27
N THR A 147 0.11 -11.06 8.01
CA THR A 147 0.98 -9.88 8.09
C THR A 147 0.89 -8.96 6.87
N ARG A 148 0.02 -9.25 5.88
CA ARG A 148 -0.06 -8.61 4.56
C ARG A 148 -0.46 -7.13 4.57
N ARG A 149 0.13 -6.35 5.46
CA ARG A 149 0.08 -4.90 5.47
C ARG A 149 0.79 -4.41 4.22
N LEU A 150 0.06 -3.68 3.37
CA LEU A 150 0.63 -3.11 2.16
C LEU A 150 1.52 -1.92 2.51
N VAL A 151 2.78 -1.96 2.08
CA VAL A 151 3.70 -0.82 2.13
C VAL A 151 4.38 -0.72 0.77
N LEU A 152 3.99 0.29 0.00
CA LEU A 152 4.61 0.63 -1.27
C LEU A 152 5.43 1.90 -1.14
N LYS A 153 6.56 1.96 -1.84
CA LYS A 153 7.40 3.15 -1.93
C LYS A 153 7.64 3.52 -3.38
N LEU A 154 7.57 4.80 -3.68
CA LEU A 154 7.86 5.36 -4.99
C LEU A 154 9.26 5.98 -4.96
N PHE A 155 10.06 5.65 -5.96
CA PHE A 155 11.40 6.20 -6.12
C PHE A 155 11.51 6.87 -7.47
N ARG A 156 11.96 8.12 -7.52
CA ARG A 156 12.32 8.78 -8.77
C ARG A 156 13.65 8.24 -9.27
N GLU A 157 13.68 7.88 -10.54
CA GLU A 157 14.87 7.40 -11.21
C GLU A 157 15.35 8.44 -12.20
N ASN A 158 16.58 8.92 -11.99
CA ASN A 158 17.33 9.65 -12.99
C ASN A 158 18.50 8.77 -13.46
N SER A 159 19.19 9.17 -14.54
CA SER A 159 20.33 8.43 -15.11
C SER A 159 21.42 8.09 -14.09
N GLU A 160 21.60 8.93 -13.07
CA GLU A 160 22.71 8.83 -12.11
C GLU A 160 22.29 8.40 -10.70
N ARG A 161 21.04 8.64 -10.28
CA ARG A 161 20.61 8.45 -8.90
C ARG A 161 19.15 8.01 -8.82
N ILE A 162 18.86 7.21 -7.80
CA ILE A 162 17.50 6.84 -7.41
C ILE A 162 17.22 7.48 -6.05
N ARG A 163 16.06 8.13 -5.91
CA ARG A 163 15.67 8.86 -4.71
C ARG A 163 14.22 8.56 -4.34
N TRP A 164 13.96 8.29 -3.07
CA TRP A 164 12.63 8.13 -2.51
C TRP A 164 11.84 9.44 -2.64
N VAL A 165 10.61 9.34 -3.14
CA VAL A 165 9.71 10.50 -3.28
C VAL A 165 8.42 10.33 -2.50
N GLY A 166 8.11 9.12 -2.05
CA GLY A 166 6.93 8.89 -1.23
C GLY A 166 6.68 7.44 -0.89
N SER A 167 5.78 7.22 0.06
CA SER A 167 5.28 5.92 0.46
C SER A 167 3.77 5.95 0.59
N ILE A 168 3.10 4.85 0.25
CA ILE A 168 1.69 4.62 0.56
C ILE A 168 1.58 3.32 1.35
N GLU A 169 0.93 3.39 2.51
CA GLU A 169 0.90 2.34 3.51
C GLU A 169 -0.52 2.08 3.98
N GLU A 170 -0.87 0.81 4.19
CA GLU A 170 -2.09 0.40 4.87
C GLU A 170 -2.00 0.76 6.36
N ILE A 171 -3.11 1.29 6.90
CA ILE A 171 -3.31 1.49 8.34
C ILE A 171 -4.31 0.46 8.84
N VAL A 172 -3.80 -0.67 9.33
CA VAL A 172 -4.58 -1.85 9.73
C VAL A 172 -5.55 -1.52 10.86
N THR A 173 -5.12 -0.71 11.83
CA THR A 173 -5.95 -0.30 12.98
C THR A 173 -7.19 0.51 12.55
N THR A 174 -6.99 1.53 11.71
CA THR A 174 -8.07 2.38 11.19
C THR A 174 -9.00 1.59 10.28
N GLU A 175 -8.42 0.76 9.41
CA GLU A 175 -9.13 -0.16 8.54
C GLU A 175 -10.03 -1.11 9.35
N LEU A 176 -9.53 -1.73 10.41
CA LEU A 176 -10.30 -2.61 11.29
C LEU A 176 -11.43 -1.88 12.02
N ALA A 177 -11.15 -0.71 12.59
CA ALA A 177 -12.16 0.08 13.29
C ALA A 177 -13.32 0.46 12.36
N ARG A 178 -12.99 1.02 11.18
CA ARG A 178 -13.98 1.41 10.16
C ARG A 178 -14.75 0.20 9.62
N SER A 179 -14.03 -0.86 9.29
CA SER A 179 -14.62 -2.06 8.70
C SER A 179 -15.54 -2.79 9.69
N THR A 180 -15.23 -2.74 10.99
CA THR A 180 -16.09 -3.26 12.05
C THR A 180 -17.40 -2.49 12.11
N GLY A 181 -17.34 -1.15 12.13
CA GLY A 181 -18.53 -0.29 12.15
C GLY A 181 -19.38 -0.41 10.88
N ALA A 182 -18.75 -0.56 9.71
CA ALA A 182 -19.44 -0.69 8.42
C ALA A 182 -19.92 -2.12 8.11
N GLY A 183 -19.42 -3.13 8.82
CA GLY A 183 -19.68 -4.54 8.53
C GLY A 183 -19.12 -5.04 7.19
N LYS A 184 -18.15 -4.32 6.61
CA LYS A 184 -17.54 -4.61 5.29
C LYS A 184 -16.04 -4.30 5.31
N PRO A 185 -15.22 -4.98 4.49
CA PRO A 185 -13.80 -4.68 4.40
C PRO A 185 -13.58 -3.35 3.66
N LEU A 186 -13.27 -2.29 4.41
CA LEU A 186 -13.01 -0.93 3.90
C LEU A 186 -11.54 -0.60 4.03
N LEU A 187 -10.85 -0.44 2.91
CA LEU A 187 -9.43 -0.12 2.86
C LEU A 187 -9.13 1.26 3.48
N SER A 188 -8.04 1.35 4.25
CA SER A 188 -7.51 2.65 4.72
C SER A 188 -6.01 2.73 4.43
N LEU A 189 -5.62 3.74 3.66
CA LEU A 189 -4.25 3.98 3.24
C LEU A 189 -3.80 5.35 3.75
N THR A 190 -2.51 5.50 3.99
CA THR A 190 -1.86 6.79 4.25
C THR A 190 -0.65 6.93 3.38
N ALA A 191 -0.51 8.10 2.77
CA ALA A 191 0.63 8.44 1.96
C ALA A 191 1.48 9.53 2.62
N SER A 192 2.79 9.29 2.63
CA SER A 192 3.82 10.27 2.96
C SER A 192 4.56 10.63 1.68
N LEU A 193 4.84 11.91 1.47
CA LEU A 193 5.50 12.42 0.27
C LEU A 193 6.74 13.20 0.67
N GLU A 194 7.80 13.09 -0.12
CA GLU A 194 9.02 13.82 0.12
C GLU A 194 8.77 15.34 0.12
N GLY A 195 9.21 16.01 1.18
CA GLY A 195 9.10 17.47 1.32
C GLY A 195 7.68 17.99 1.50
N HIS A 196 6.66 17.11 1.60
CA HIS A 196 5.28 17.51 1.87
C HIS A 196 5.01 17.46 3.37
N LYS A 197 4.48 18.55 3.94
CA LYS A 197 4.35 18.66 5.41
C LYS A 197 3.23 17.81 6.00
N TYR A 198 2.29 17.36 5.19
CA TYR A 198 1.06 16.70 5.64
C TYR A 198 0.99 15.28 5.11
N LEU A 199 0.49 14.35 5.93
CA LEU A 199 0.11 13.03 5.46
C LEU A 199 -1.20 13.12 4.68
N ALA A 200 -1.31 12.35 3.60
CA ALA A 200 -2.55 12.20 2.85
C ALA A 200 -3.21 10.88 3.22
N GLU A 201 -4.27 10.95 4.04
CA GLU A 201 -5.08 9.79 4.39
C GLU A 201 -6.11 9.51 3.30
N MET A 202 -6.03 8.33 2.67
CA MET A 202 -6.95 7.89 1.63
C MET A 202 -7.83 6.77 2.16
N GLN A 203 -9.13 7.00 2.17
CA GLN A 203 -10.07 6.11 2.83
C GLN A 203 -11.12 5.60 1.86
N GLU A 204 -11.31 4.28 1.80
CA GLU A 204 -12.44 3.68 1.10
C GLU A 204 -13.71 3.97 1.89
N ASN A 205 -14.67 4.61 1.23
CA ASN A 205 -15.97 4.93 1.79
C ASN A 205 -17.04 4.04 1.19
N GLN A 206 -18.01 3.71 2.03
CA GLN A 206 -19.20 3.01 1.60
C GLN A 206 -20.28 4.01 1.21
N LEU A 207 -20.78 3.88 -0.02
CA LEU A 207 -22.15 4.29 -0.33
C LEU A 207 -23.07 3.06 -0.29
N ARG A 208 -24.39 3.28 -0.29
CA ARG A 208 -25.43 2.22 -0.21
C ARG A 208 -25.16 1.04 -1.17
N TYR A 209 -25.81 -0.11 -0.90
CA TYR A 209 -25.58 -1.40 -1.56
C TYR A 209 -25.33 -1.30 -3.09
N ARG A 210 -24.25 -1.97 -3.56
CA ARG A 210 -23.78 -2.12 -4.96
C ARG A 210 -22.94 -1.00 -5.59
N ILE A 211 -22.69 0.11 -4.90
CA ILE A 211 -21.86 1.18 -5.48
C ILE A 211 -20.38 0.74 -5.53
N PRO A 212 -19.68 0.95 -6.66
CA PRO A 212 -18.26 0.64 -6.81
C PRO A 212 -17.42 1.47 -5.82
N SER A 213 -16.23 0.99 -5.46
CA SER A 213 -15.39 1.61 -4.43
C SER A 213 -15.16 3.09 -4.69
N ILE A 214 -15.37 3.90 -3.65
CA ILE A 214 -15.06 5.33 -3.65
C ILE A 214 -14.00 5.58 -2.60
N TYR A 215 -12.92 6.24 -2.98
CA TYR A 215 -11.88 6.68 -2.08
C TYR A 215 -11.95 8.19 -1.95
N THR A 216 -11.76 8.70 -0.74
CA THR A 216 -11.62 10.15 -0.52
C THR A 216 -10.34 10.45 0.23
N PHE A 217 -9.75 11.60 -0.06
CA PHE A 217 -8.62 12.13 0.69
C PHE A 217 -8.60 13.66 0.60
N CYS A 218 -7.88 14.27 1.54
CA CYS A 218 -7.56 15.69 1.51
C CYS A 218 -6.12 15.87 1.02
N TYR A 219 -5.88 16.88 0.19
CA TYR A 219 -4.54 17.22 -0.29
C TYR A 219 -4.31 18.73 -0.18
N PHE A 220 -3.26 19.13 0.54
CA PHE A 220 -2.93 20.54 0.72
C PHE A 220 -1.89 20.98 -0.30
N HIS A 221 -2.31 21.77 -1.29
CA HIS A 221 -1.42 22.30 -2.30
C HIS A 221 -0.61 23.48 -1.74
N GLU A 222 0.61 23.22 -1.28
CA GLU A 222 1.44 24.19 -0.54
C GLU A 222 1.67 25.50 -1.31
N LYS A 223 2.04 25.43 -2.60
CA LYS A 223 2.34 26.64 -3.40
C LYS A 223 1.14 27.57 -3.59
N ARG A 224 -0.08 27.06 -3.42
CA ARG A 224 -1.33 27.81 -3.56
C ARG A 224 -2.03 28.02 -2.22
N ALA A 225 -1.46 27.50 -1.13
CA ALA A 225 -2.04 27.49 0.21
C ALA A 225 -3.52 27.05 0.21
N ARG A 226 -3.84 25.99 -0.53
CA ARG A 226 -5.24 25.55 -0.76
C ARG A 226 -5.43 24.07 -0.42
N MET A 227 -6.50 23.77 0.31
CA MET A 227 -6.96 22.42 0.55
C MET A 227 -7.83 21.93 -0.62
N TRP A 228 -7.52 20.73 -1.13
CA TRP A 228 -8.32 20.01 -2.11
C TRP A 228 -8.99 18.80 -1.46
N TYR A 229 -10.28 18.64 -1.73
CA TYR A 229 -11.05 17.47 -1.31
C TYR A 229 -11.27 16.59 -2.53
N VAL A 230 -10.54 15.47 -2.58
CA VAL A 230 -10.45 14.63 -3.78
C VAL A 230 -11.22 13.33 -3.56
N THR A 231 -11.98 12.95 -4.58
CA THR A 231 -12.73 11.71 -4.67
C THR A 231 -12.22 10.88 -5.84
N ILE A 232 -11.85 9.63 -5.60
CA ILE A 232 -11.50 8.65 -6.64
C ILE A 232 -12.63 7.62 -6.69
N ARG A 233 -13.40 7.64 -7.77
CA ARG A 233 -14.60 6.82 -7.94
C ARG A 233 -14.39 5.77 -9.00
N ARG A 234 -14.52 4.49 -8.63
CA ARG A 234 -14.41 3.38 -9.57
C ARG A 234 -15.59 3.39 -10.57
N LYS A 235 -15.32 3.13 -11.85
CA LYS A 235 -16.36 3.00 -12.89
C LYS A 235 -17.19 1.73 -12.67
N TRP A 236 -18.49 1.77 -12.99
CA TRP A 236 -19.40 0.63 -12.85
C TRP A 236 -19.15 -0.47 -13.89
N ILE A 237 -18.87 -0.07 -15.13
CA ILE A 237 -18.65 -0.96 -16.27
C ILE A 237 -17.24 -0.69 -16.78
N SER A 238 -16.30 -1.57 -16.44
CA SER A 238 -14.93 -1.54 -16.94
C SER A 238 -14.36 -2.96 -16.97
N ILE A 239 -13.58 -3.28 -18.01
CA ILE A 239 -12.90 -4.58 -18.15
C ILE A 239 -11.73 -4.67 -17.14
N GLY A 240 -11.12 -3.53 -16.80
CA GLY A 240 -10.15 -3.42 -15.71
C GLY A 240 -10.64 -2.60 -14.52
N ALA A 241 -9.72 -2.17 -13.65
CA ALA A 241 -10.04 -1.28 -12.54
C ALA A 241 -9.84 0.17 -12.98
N ASP A 242 -10.92 0.80 -13.50
CA ASP A 242 -10.89 2.19 -13.92
C ASP A 242 -11.47 3.11 -12.86
N PHE A 243 -10.92 4.31 -12.75
CA PHE A 243 -11.38 5.32 -11.81
C PHE A 243 -11.51 6.70 -12.46
N ILE A 244 -12.45 7.48 -11.94
CA ILE A 244 -12.60 8.90 -12.20
C ILE A 244 -12.06 9.64 -10.98
N VAL A 245 -11.17 10.61 -11.20
CA VAL A 245 -10.65 11.48 -10.15
C VAL A 245 -11.40 12.80 -10.21
N GLU A 246 -12.04 13.17 -9.10
CA GLU A 246 -12.90 14.33 -8.96
C GLU A 246 -12.42 15.19 -7.80
N ALA A 247 -12.49 16.50 -7.94
CA ALA A 247 -12.34 17.44 -6.84
C ALA A 247 -13.34 18.56 -7.02
N GLU A 248 -13.94 19.04 -5.93
CA GLU A 248 -14.87 20.17 -5.95
C GLU A 248 -16.07 19.96 -6.90
N GLY A 249 -16.55 18.72 -6.99
CA GLY A 249 -17.69 18.36 -7.85
C GLY A 249 -17.39 18.29 -9.35
N ARG A 250 -16.13 18.49 -9.78
CA ARG A 250 -15.72 18.35 -11.19
C ARG A 250 -14.68 17.24 -11.38
N LYS A 251 -14.70 16.63 -12.56
CA LYS A 251 -13.66 15.68 -12.99
C LYS A 251 -12.35 16.44 -13.20
N ILE A 252 -11.30 15.99 -12.52
CA ILE A 252 -9.94 16.53 -12.64
C ILE A 252 -8.95 15.53 -13.25
N GLY A 253 -9.34 14.26 -13.39
CA GLY A 253 -8.48 13.22 -13.94
C GLY A 253 -9.17 11.88 -14.13
N ASP A 254 -8.43 10.91 -14.64
CA ASP A 254 -8.83 9.50 -14.68
C ASP A 254 -7.65 8.56 -14.50
N ILE A 255 -7.98 7.35 -14.08
CA ILE A 255 -7.10 6.19 -14.03
C ILE A 255 -7.75 5.15 -14.92
N ASP A 256 -7.13 4.85 -16.05
CA ASP A 256 -7.62 3.89 -17.03
C ASP A 256 -6.80 2.61 -16.92
N GLY A 257 -7.39 1.60 -16.28
CA GLY A 257 -6.70 0.41 -15.85
C GLY A 257 -6.98 -0.75 -16.79
N ALA A 258 -5.93 -1.40 -17.29
CA ALA A 258 -6.03 -2.67 -17.98
C ALA A 258 -5.50 -3.79 -17.07
N LEU A 259 -6.36 -4.77 -16.77
CA LEU A 259 -5.91 -6.03 -16.18
C LEU A 259 -5.42 -6.94 -17.32
N PHE A 260 -4.11 -6.96 -17.55
CA PHE A 260 -3.45 -7.91 -18.44
C PHE A 260 -2.48 -8.77 -17.64
N GLY A 261 -2.70 -10.10 -17.63
CA GLY A 261 -1.87 -11.02 -16.85
C GLY A 261 -1.96 -10.76 -15.35
N PHE A 262 -1.14 -11.46 -14.57
CA PHE A 262 -1.18 -11.46 -13.10
C PHE A 262 -0.77 -10.12 -12.43
N GLY A 263 -0.77 -8.97 -13.15
CA GLY A 263 -0.41 -7.61 -12.71
C GLY A 263 -1.49 -6.55 -13.00
N TYR A 264 -1.19 -5.26 -12.79
CA TYR A 264 -2.12 -4.15 -13.05
C TYR A 264 -1.39 -3.00 -13.76
N ASN A 265 -1.85 -2.69 -14.98
CA ASN A 265 -1.25 -1.63 -15.78
C ASN A 265 -2.28 -0.52 -15.96
N ALA A 266 -1.88 0.74 -15.81
CA ALA A 266 -2.82 1.84 -15.86
C ALA A 266 -2.22 3.13 -16.40
N HIS A 267 -3.02 3.85 -17.17
CA HIS A 267 -2.75 5.24 -17.50
C HIS A 267 -3.38 6.14 -16.45
N VAL A 268 -2.58 7.03 -15.87
CA VAL A 268 -3.03 8.08 -14.96
C VAL A 268 -2.96 9.40 -15.70
N ALA A 269 -4.08 10.12 -15.79
CA ALA A 269 -4.16 11.42 -16.42
C ALA A 269 -4.76 12.45 -15.46
N VAL A 270 -4.11 13.60 -15.32
CA VAL A 270 -4.61 14.74 -14.54
C VAL A 270 -4.73 15.95 -15.47
N TYR A 271 -5.93 16.50 -15.55
CA TYR A 271 -6.31 17.58 -16.48
C TYR A 271 -6.38 18.94 -15.80
N ASP A 272 -6.50 18.97 -14.48
CA ASP A 272 -6.50 20.23 -13.75
C ASP A 272 -5.14 20.93 -13.91
N PRO A 273 -5.09 22.20 -14.34
CA PRO A 273 -3.85 22.88 -14.72
C PRO A 273 -2.90 23.12 -13.53
N ASP A 274 -3.42 23.06 -12.30
CA ASP A 274 -2.64 23.30 -11.09
C ASP A 274 -2.08 21.98 -10.59
N LEU A 275 -2.97 21.00 -10.42
CA LEU A 275 -2.63 19.68 -9.92
C LEU A 275 -1.82 18.84 -10.93
N SER A 276 -1.98 19.08 -12.24
CA SER A 276 -1.16 18.42 -13.26
C SER A 276 0.30 18.86 -13.22
N LYS A 277 0.60 20.07 -12.73
CA LYS A 277 1.97 20.57 -12.58
C LYS A 277 2.56 20.28 -11.20
N ASP A 278 1.75 19.76 -10.29
CA ASP A 278 2.16 19.40 -8.94
C ASP A 278 2.65 17.95 -8.91
N THR A 279 3.98 17.80 -8.86
CA THR A 279 4.62 16.48 -8.82
C THR A 279 4.19 15.66 -7.61
N GLN A 280 3.98 16.28 -6.45
CA GLN A 280 3.59 15.57 -5.23
C GLN A 280 2.18 14.99 -5.36
N PHE A 281 1.25 15.74 -5.95
CA PHE A 281 -0.09 15.25 -6.26
C PHE A 281 -0.07 14.10 -7.29
N LEU A 282 0.73 14.24 -8.35
CA LEU A 282 0.91 13.17 -9.33
C LEU A 282 1.52 11.91 -8.70
N ASP A 283 2.52 12.06 -7.85
CA ASP A 283 3.18 10.97 -7.11
C ASP A 283 2.16 10.27 -6.20
N LEU A 284 1.32 11.02 -5.49
CA LEU A 284 0.22 10.48 -4.68
C LEU A 284 -0.77 9.64 -5.50
N LEU A 285 -1.28 10.18 -6.62
CA LEU A 285 -2.19 9.43 -7.51
C LEU A 285 -1.52 8.21 -8.14
N THR A 286 -0.23 8.32 -8.46
CA THR A 286 0.57 7.21 -8.98
C THR A 286 0.67 6.08 -7.95
N MET A 287 0.98 6.41 -6.70
CA MET A 287 1.04 5.44 -5.60
C MET A 287 -0.32 4.81 -5.30
N PHE A 288 -1.40 5.59 -5.32
CA PHE A 288 -2.75 5.03 -5.23
C PHE A 288 -3.01 4.02 -6.37
N THR A 289 -2.71 4.40 -7.60
CA THR A 289 -2.89 3.56 -8.79
C THR A 289 -2.09 2.26 -8.67
N ALA A 290 -0.83 2.35 -8.24
CA ALA A 290 0.03 1.19 -7.99
C ALA A 290 -0.55 0.26 -6.91
N SER A 291 -1.18 0.80 -5.87
CA SER A 291 -1.79 0.00 -4.80
C SER A 291 -2.98 -0.85 -5.27
N VAL A 292 -3.64 -0.49 -6.37
CA VAL A 292 -4.87 -1.15 -6.86
C VAL A 292 -4.65 -2.63 -7.14
N SER A 293 -3.47 -3.03 -7.64
CA SER A 293 -3.11 -4.44 -7.87
C SER A 293 -3.23 -5.29 -6.61
N TYR A 294 -3.03 -4.69 -5.44
CA TYR A 294 -2.98 -5.36 -4.15
C TYR A 294 -4.30 -5.28 -3.38
N HIS A 295 -5.22 -4.38 -3.74
CA HIS A 295 -6.47 -4.17 -2.98
C HIS A 295 -7.31 -5.44 -2.82
N GLY A 296 -7.27 -6.37 -3.79
CA GLY A 296 -7.98 -7.65 -3.69
C GLY A 296 -7.44 -8.53 -2.56
N ALA A 297 -6.12 -8.60 -2.40
CA ALA A 297 -5.46 -9.33 -1.33
C ALA A 297 -5.66 -8.63 0.02
N VAL A 298 -5.54 -7.29 0.07
CA VAL A 298 -5.78 -6.54 1.32
C VAL A 298 -7.22 -6.73 1.79
N ARG A 299 -8.23 -6.62 0.92
CA ARG A 299 -9.64 -6.88 1.29
C ARG A 299 -9.87 -8.29 1.83
N ARG A 300 -9.10 -9.28 1.38
CA ARG A 300 -9.16 -10.64 1.93
C ARG A 300 -8.55 -10.66 3.33
N ALA A 301 -7.39 -10.03 3.53
CA ALA A 301 -6.75 -9.90 4.83
C ALA A 301 -7.66 -9.19 5.85
N ILE A 302 -8.28 -8.06 5.48
CA ILE A 302 -9.29 -7.37 6.30
C ILE A 302 -10.39 -8.32 6.75
N ARG A 303 -10.98 -9.04 5.80
CA ARG A 303 -12.13 -9.91 6.07
C ARG A 303 -11.75 -11.05 7.02
N ASN A 304 -10.53 -11.55 6.93
CA ASN A 304 -9.99 -12.54 7.85
C ASN A 304 -9.79 -11.94 9.25
N ARG A 305 -9.12 -10.78 9.37
CA ARG A 305 -8.92 -10.09 10.65
C ARG A 305 -10.23 -9.72 11.34
N LEU A 306 -11.24 -9.29 10.58
CA LEU A 306 -12.59 -9.02 11.11
C LEU A 306 -13.27 -10.27 11.68
N ARG A 307 -13.08 -11.43 11.05
CA ARG A 307 -13.61 -12.70 11.56
C ARG A 307 -12.94 -13.07 12.88
N GLY A 308 -11.60 -12.96 12.96
CA GLY A 308 -10.84 -13.20 14.18
C GLY A 308 -11.22 -12.27 15.33
N SER A 309 -11.41 -10.97 15.04
CA SER A 309 -11.87 -10.00 16.04
C SER A 309 -13.22 -10.37 16.65
N ARG A 310 -14.20 -10.77 15.82
CA ARG A 310 -15.55 -11.13 16.28
C ARG A 310 -15.60 -12.41 17.11
N THR A 311 -14.65 -13.33 16.91
CA THR A 311 -14.56 -14.57 17.67
C THR A 311 -13.70 -14.44 18.94
N GLY A 312 -13.19 -13.24 19.25
CA GLY A 312 -12.29 -13.00 20.38
C GLY A 312 -10.89 -13.58 20.18
N ILE A 313 -10.55 -14.01 18.97
CA ILE A 313 -9.22 -14.48 18.57
C ILE A 313 -8.44 -13.24 18.12
N ALA A 314 -8.06 -12.41 19.09
CA ALA A 314 -7.30 -11.19 18.84
C ALA A 314 -5.86 -11.45 18.34
N GLY A 315 -5.38 -12.71 18.41
CA GLY A 315 -4.03 -13.10 17.99
C GLY A 315 -3.76 -13.03 16.48
N ASP A 316 -4.80 -12.83 15.65
CA ASP A 316 -4.66 -12.72 14.19
C ASP A 316 -4.24 -11.31 13.73
N GLN A 317 -4.05 -10.36 14.65
CA GLN A 317 -3.87 -8.94 14.35
C GLN A 317 -2.54 -8.42 14.87
N ILE A 318 -1.46 -8.73 14.15
CA ILE A 318 -0.17 -8.11 14.41
C ILE A 318 -0.18 -6.71 13.83
N ILE A 319 -0.14 -5.69 14.69
CA ILE A 319 0.13 -4.31 14.29
C ILE A 319 1.63 -4.10 14.38
N GLU A 320 2.22 -3.60 13.30
CA GLU A 320 3.67 -3.35 13.26
C GLU A 320 4.02 -2.05 13.98
N ASP A 321 5.22 -1.98 14.57
CA ASP A 321 5.75 -0.79 15.24
C ASP A 321 5.77 0.44 14.33
N GLU A 322 6.01 0.24 13.03
CA GLU A 322 5.95 1.31 12.04
C GLU A 322 4.56 1.93 11.93
N GLU A 323 3.48 1.14 12.04
CA GLU A 323 2.13 1.67 12.07
C GLU A 323 1.90 2.47 13.37
N PHE A 324 2.37 1.97 14.51
CA PHE A 324 2.30 2.73 15.76
C PHE A 324 3.00 4.09 15.66
N ARG A 325 4.10 4.20 14.91
CA ARG A 325 4.76 5.50 14.64
C ARG A 325 3.86 6.47 13.87
N LEU A 326 3.06 5.98 12.93
CA LEU A 326 2.08 6.79 12.20
C LEU A 326 0.94 7.28 13.11
N LEU A 327 0.59 6.48 14.13
CA LEU A 327 -0.50 6.78 15.07
C LEU A 327 -0.06 7.65 16.26
N LYS A 328 1.24 7.88 16.45
CA LYS A 328 1.74 8.67 17.59
C LYS A 328 1.15 10.08 17.54
N ASN A 329 0.58 10.51 18.66
CA ASN A 329 0.15 11.89 18.82
C ASN A 329 1.37 12.82 18.83
N PRO A 330 1.57 13.68 17.81
CA PRO A 330 2.72 14.58 17.78
C PRO A 330 2.66 15.67 18.86
N ARG A 331 1.50 15.86 19.52
CA ARG A 331 1.28 16.84 20.60
C ARG A 331 1.41 16.24 22.00
N ALA A 332 1.80 14.98 22.13
CA ALA A 332 1.95 14.32 23.42
C ALA A 332 3.33 14.52 24.06
N ALA A 333 4.26 15.19 23.36
CA ALA A 333 5.60 15.51 23.83
C ALA A 333 5.63 16.79 24.68
#